data_AF-A0A1B6LD18-F1
#
_entry.id   AF-A0A1B6LD18-F1
#
_cell.length_a   1.000
_cell.length_b   1.000
_cell.length_c   1.000
_cell.angle_alpha   90.00
_cell.angle_beta   90.00
_cell.angle_gamma   90.00
#
_symmetry.space_group_name_H-M   'P 1'
#
loop_
_entity.id
_entity.type
_entity.pdbx_description
1 polymer ?
#
loop_
_entity_poly.entity_id
_entity_poly.type
_entity_poly.pdbx_seq_one_letter_code
_entity_poly.pdbx_strand_id
1 'polypeptide(L)'
;MLKTYSRKKKTDLKKVPSCVRPPVDDAEEKKHFQKVVNDFKSYRSHLAKKFSFNRQLVESLPERQQILLKSYKESLYEVEKCAEHNQGLIDLIIKDVFFMFENANAPMPCVIKTEEEEEDEEETTVMGVERVQTTLKQFVRDWSKEGASERNACYQPIIDEVIKNFPPEHCKPDEVKILVPGSGLGRLAFEIASRGYSCQGNEFSLFMLIASNFVLNKCNEKEMYSLYPWVHQVENNLTPQHQMQLIFFPDVIPSALLNPTSSNLTMAAGDFLEVVSG
;
A
#
# COMPACT_ATOMS: atom_id res chain seq x y z
N MET A 1 8.75 10.18 8.62
CA MET A 1 8.33 10.33 10.03
C MET A 1 7.61 9.07 10.50
N LEU A 2 8.36 8.05 10.94
CA LEU A 2 7.86 6.95 11.76
C LEU A 2 8.58 7.11 13.11
N LYS A 3 7.85 7.37 14.19
CA LYS A 3 8.48 7.43 15.53
C LYS A 3 8.54 6.01 16.07
N THR A 4 9.72 5.39 16.06
CA THR A 4 9.98 4.18 16.86
C THR A 4 10.18 4.60 18.32
N TYR A 5 9.47 3.94 19.22
CA TYR A 5 9.50 4.22 20.66
C TYR A 5 10.67 3.47 21.31
N SER A 6 11.74 4.19 21.67
CA SER A 6 12.86 3.62 22.45
C SER A 6 12.64 3.84 23.95
N ARG A 7 12.54 2.76 24.74
CA ARG A 7 12.44 2.83 26.21
C ARG A 7 13.82 2.69 26.85
N LYS A 8 14.29 3.76 27.51
CA LYS A 8 15.50 3.76 28.36
C LYS A 8 15.30 2.84 29.57
N LYS A 9 16.29 1.97 29.83
CA LYS A 9 16.41 1.17 31.06
C LYS A 9 16.51 2.08 32.29
N LYS A 10 15.67 1.86 33.30
CA LYS A 10 15.98 2.16 34.70
C LYS A 10 15.25 1.19 35.63
N THR A 11 16.02 0.76 36.63
CA THR A 11 15.78 -0.23 37.67
C THR A 11 14.81 0.24 38.76
N ASP A 12 14.20 -0.78 39.40
CA ASP A 12 13.60 -0.85 40.74
C ASP A 12 12.25 -0.17 41.06
N LEU A 13 11.23 -1.05 41.02
CA LEU A 13 10.20 -1.33 42.04
C LEU A 13 9.40 -0.17 42.66
N LYS A 14 8.16 -0.04 42.20
CA LYS A 14 6.94 0.07 43.03
C LYS A 14 5.71 -0.39 42.22
N LYS A 15 4.94 -1.32 42.80
CA LYS A 15 3.77 -1.98 42.20
C LYS A 15 2.65 -0.98 41.88
N VAL A 16 2.25 -0.92 40.61
CA VAL A 16 1.05 -0.25 40.06
C VAL A 16 0.36 -1.27 39.13
N PRO A 17 -0.98 -1.30 39.01
CA PRO A 17 -1.71 -2.40 38.38
C PRO A 17 -1.21 -2.67 36.95
N SER A 18 -0.90 -3.94 36.73
CA SER A 18 -0.39 -4.52 35.50
C SER A 18 -1.40 -4.35 34.34
N CYS A 19 -1.06 -3.50 33.38
CA CYS A 19 -1.45 -3.68 31.99
C CYS A 19 -0.21 -3.48 31.11
N VAL A 20 0.85 -4.21 31.43
CA VAL A 20 1.89 -4.50 30.45
C VAL A 20 1.26 -5.54 29.53
N ARG A 21 1.19 -5.22 28.23
CA ARG A 21 0.83 -6.16 27.16
C ARG A 21 1.32 -7.58 27.51
N PRO A 22 0.48 -8.62 27.48
CA PRO A 22 1.01 -9.93 27.19
C PRO A 22 1.77 -9.80 25.86
N PRO A 23 3.00 -10.32 25.73
CA PRO A 23 3.73 -10.24 24.48
C PRO A 23 2.95 -11.04 23.44
N VAL A 24 2.16 -10.36 22.62
CA VAL A 24 1.83 -10.89 21.29
C VAL A 24 3.16 -10.94 20.57
N ASP A 25 3.53 -12.15 20.17
CA ASP A 25 4.90 -12.59 19.93
C ASP A 25 5.56 -11.72 18.84
N ASP A 26 6.64 -10.99 19.16
CA ASP A 26 7.44 -10.22 18.18
C ASP A 26 7.80 -11.09 16.95
N ALA A 27 7.83 -12.42 17.12
CA ALA A 27 8.01 -13.40 16.06
C ALA A 27 6.83 -13.51 15.08
N GLU A 28 5.58 -13.42 15.53
CA GLU A 28 4.38 -13.50 14.68
C GLU A 28 4.24 -12.24 13.81
N GLU A 29 4.41 -11.05 14.38
CA GLU A 29 4.41 -9.79 13.64
C GLU A 29 5.52 -9.78 12.58
N LYS A 30 6.69 -10.32 12.94
CA LYS A 30 7.82 -10.49 12.03
C LYS A 30 7.56 -11.48 10.91
N LYS A 31 6.97 -12.64 11.21
CA LYS A 31 6.57 -13.63 10.20
C LYS A 31 5.56 -13.03 9.24
N HIS A 32 4.57 -12.30 9.77
CA HIS A 32 3.59 -11.60 8.96
C HIS A 32 4.24 -10.56 8.04
N PHE A 33 5.17 -9.76 8.56
CA PHE A 33 5.92 -8.79 7.76
C PHE A 33 6.72 -9.44 6.63
N GLN A 34 7.47 -10.51 6.92
CA GLN A 34 8.21 -11.25 5.90
C GLN A 34 7.29 -11.84 4.83
N LYS A 35 6.12 -12.35 5.23
CA LYS A 35 5.10 -12.83 4.29
C LYS A 35 4.65 -11.69 3.36
N VAL A 36 4.30 -10.53 3.89
CA VAL A 36 3.86 -9.39 3.08
C VAL A 36 4.93 -8.95 2.08
N VAL A 37 6.21 -8.90 2.50
CA VAL A 37 7.32 -8.60 1.59
C VAL A 37 7.47 -9.66 0.50
N ASN A 38 7.28 -10.94 0.83
CA ASN A 38 7.30 -12.01 -0.17
C ASN A 38 6.11 -11.92 -1.14
N ASP A 39 4.92 -11.52 -0.66
CA ASP A 39 3.74 -11.28 -1.49
C ASP A 39 4.03 -10.16 -2.53
N PHE A 40 4.74 -9.08 -2.14
CA PHE A 40 5.20 -8.06 -3.08
C PHE A 40 6.22 -8.61 -4.10
N LYS A 41 7.16 -9.45 -3.67
CA LYS A 41 8.18 -10.05 -4.56
C LYS A 41 7.60 -11.07 -5.54
N SER A 42 6.49 -11.72 -5.20
CA SER A 42 5.85 -12.74 -6.02
C SER A 42 4.86 -12.19 -7.05
N TYR A 43 4.58 -10.87 -7.03
CA TYR A 43 3.59 -10.24 -7.91
C TYR A 43 3.80 -10.58 -9.39
N ARG A 44 5.01 -10.39 -9.92
CA ARG A 44 5.34 -10.70 -11.33
C ARG A 44 5.16 -12.17 -11.64
N SER A 45 5.74 -13.05 -10.82
CA SER A 45 5.77 -14.49 -11.11
C SER A 45 4.35 -15.06 -11.11
N HIS A 46 3.50 -14.59 -10.20
CA HIS A 46 2.10 -15.00 -10.13
C HIS A 46 1.33 -14.59 -11.39
N LEU A 47 1.47 -13.34 -11.85
CA LEU A 47 0.81 -12.88 -13.08
C LEU A 47 1.36 -13.56 -14.34
N ALA A 48 2.68 -13.78 -14.41
CA ALA A 48 3.32 -14.49 -15.52
C ALA A 48 2.80 -15.92 -15.66
N LYS A 49 2.62 -16.65 -14.53
CA LYS A 49 1.97 -17.98 -14.54
C LYS A 49 0.58 -17.91 -15.17
N LYS A 50 -0.25 -16.95 -14.77
CA LYS A 50 -1.61 -16.75 -15.29
C LYS A 50 -1.62 -16.43 -16.79
N PHE A 51 -0.75 -15.53 -17.26
CA PHE A 51 -0.68 -15.20 -18.68
C PHE A 51 -0.10 -16.34 -19.53
N SER A 52 0.88 -17.08 -19.00
CA SER A 52 1.41 -18.28 -19.64
C SER A 52 0.34 -19.34 -19.82
N PHE A 53 -0.44 -19.62 -18.77
CA PHE A 53 -1.58 -20.53 -18.82
C PHE A 53 -2.60 -20.10 -19.88
N ASN A 54 -2.97 -18.82 -19.91
CA ASN A 54 -3.89 -18.28 -20.91
C ASN A 54 -3.37 -18.46 -22.35
N ARG A 55 -2.06 -18.32 -22.59
CA ARG A 55 -1.46 -18.57 -23.91
C ARG A 55 -1.55 -20.04 -24.30
N GLN A 56 -1.25 -20.95 -23.37
CA GLN A 56 -1.36 -22.40 -23.59
C GLN A 56 -2.80 -22.81 -23.91
N LEU A 57 -3.78 -22.21 -23.22
CA LEU A 57 -5.19 -22.41 -23.55
C LEU A 57 -5.50 -22.00 -24.98
N VAL A 58 -5.06 -20.84 -25.44
CA VAL A 58 -5.23 -20.43 -26.85
C VAL A 58 -4.56 -21.43 -27.80
N GLU A 59 -3.36 -21.91 -27.49
CA GLU A 59 -2.62 -22.88 -28.31
C GLU A 59 -3.30 -24.26 -28.39
N SER A 60 -4.08 -24.62 -27.37
CA SER A 60 -4.87 -25.87 -27.36
C SER A 60 -6.13 -25.82 -28.23
N LEU A 61 -6.56 -24.64 -28.70
CA LEU A 61 -7.76 -24.48 -29.50
C LEU A 61 -7.53 -24.95 -30.96
N PRO A 62 -8.58 -25.30 -31.72
CA PRO A 62 -8.46 -25.55 -33.16
C PRO A 62 -7.84 -24.38 -33.92
N GLU A 63 -7.07 -24.66 -34.98
CA GLU A 63 -6.31 -23.65 -35.75
C GLU A 63 -7.15 -22.44 -36.20
N ARG A 64 -8.38 -22.69 -36.66
CA ARG A 64 -9.32 -21.62 -37.04
C ARG A 64 -9.59 -20.63 -35.89
N GLN A 65 -9.72 -21.11 -34.65
CA GLN A 65 -9.95 -20.27 -33.48
C GLN A 65 -8.67 -19.55 -33.04
N GLN A 66 -7.51 -20.20 -33.17
CA GLN A 66 -6.23 -19.55 -32.90
C GLN A 66 -6.01 -18.33 -33.81
N ILE A 67 -6.36 -18.44 -35.10
CA ILE A 67 -6.29 -17.33 -36.06
C ILE A 67 -7.18 -16.16 -35.62
N LEU A 68 -8.40 -16.46 -35.15
CA LEU A 68 -9.34 -15.43 -34.65
C LEU A 68 -8.85 -14.73 -33.37
N LEU A 69 -8.09 -15.44 -32.53
CA LEU A 69 -7.58 -14.97 -31.25
C LEU A 69 -6.12 -14.49 -31.30
N LYS A 70 -5.55 -14.33 -32.50
CA LYS A 70 -4.15 -13.91 -32.67
C LYS A 70 -3.85 -12.61 -31.92
N SER A 71 -4.71 -11.59 -32.06
CA SER A 71 -4.55 -10.31 -31.38
C SER A 71 -4.63 -10.41 -29.87
N TYR A 72 -5.51 -11.29 -29.34
CA TYR A 72 -5.59 -11.57 -27.91
C TYR A 72 -4.30 -12.23 -27.41
N LYS A 73 -3.80 -13.26 -28.12
CA LYS A 73 -2.54 -13.93 -27.77
C LYS A 73 -1.37 -12.95 -27.75
N GLU A 74 -1.28 -12.07 -28.75
CA GLU A 74 -0.27 -11.00 -28.81
C GLU A 74 -0.41 -10.03 -27.62
N SER A 75 -1.63 -9.63 -27.28
CA SER A 75 -1.88 -8.73 -26.14
C SER A 75 -1.42 -9.31 -24.80
N LEU A 76 -1.46 -10.64 -24.60
CA LEU A 76 -0.97 -11.27 -23.37
C LEU A 76 0.53 -11.05 -23.15
N TYR A 77 1.33 -10.94 -24.21
CA TYR A 77 2.76 -10.60 -24.08
C TYR A 77 2.96 -9.14 -23.68
N GLU A 78 2.15 -8.22 -24.21
CA GLU A 78 2.25 -6.80 -23.86
C GLU A 78 1.77 -6.53 -22.42
N VAL A 79 0.71 -7.19 -21.99
CA VAL A 79 0.24 -7.12 -20.60
C VAL A 79 1.27 -7.69 -19.62
N GLU A 80 1.98 -8.75 -20.00
CA GLU A 80 3.07 -9.30 -19.19
C GLU A 80 4.22 -8.29 -19.01
N LYS A 81 4.61 -7.55 -20.05
CA LYS A 81 5.58 -6.44 -19.94
C LYS A 81 5.10 -5.35 -18.98
N CYS A 82 3.79 -5.06 -18.96
CA CYS A 82 3.22 -4.10 -18.01
C CYS A 82 3.35 -4.62 -16.56
N ALA A 83 3.17 -5.93 -16.33
CA ALA A 83 3.42 -6.56 -15.02
C ALA A 83 4.89 -6.47 -14.61
N GLU A 84 5.83 -6.61 -15.55
CA GLU A 84 7.26 -6.44 -15.30
C GLU A 84 7.62 -5.00 -14.89
N HIS A 85 7.06 -4.01 -15.58
CA HIS A 85 7.21 -2.60 -15.20
C HIS A 85 6.71 -2.36 -13.77
N ASN A 86 5.52 -2.87 -13.44
CA ASN A 86 4.97 -2.77 -12.09
C ASN A 86 5.87 -3.44 -11.04
N GLN A 87 6.47 -4.59 -11.35
CA GLN A 87 7.41 -5.24 -10.43
C GLN A 87 8.64 -4.37 -10.16
N GLY A 88 9.19 -3.71 -11.19
CA GLY A 88 10.29 -2.78 -11.01
C GLY A 88 9.93 -1.65 -10.03
N LEU A 89 8.70 -1.13 -10.10
CA LEU A 89 8.21 -0.17 -9.11
C LEU A 89 8.02 -0.80 -7.72
N ILE A 90 7.45 -2.00 -7.63
CA ILE A 90 7.28 -2.72 -6.36
C ILE A 90 8.63 -2.94 -5.68
N ASP A 91 9.66 -3.31 -6.43
CA ASP A 91 11.01 -3.51 -5.92
C ASP A 91 11.57 -2.21 -5.31
N LEU A 92 11.27 -1.05 -5.90
CA LEU A 92 11.59 0.25 -5.33
C LEU A 92 10.79 0.55 -4.06
N ILE A 93 9.49 0.23 -4.04
CA ILE A 93 8.61 0.39 -2.88
C ILE A 93 9.16 -0.41 -1.69
N ILE A 94 9.58 -1.65 -1.91
CA ILE A 94 10.06 -2.54 -0.83
C ILE A 94 11.55 -2.39 -0.48
N LYS A 95 12.32 -1.65 -1.29
CA LYS A 95 13.79 -1.54 -1.18
C LYS A 95 14.27 -1.17 0.22
N ASP A 96 13.64 -0.17 0.83
CA ASP A 96 14.07 0.40 2.11
C ASP A 96 13.24 -0.09 3.30
N VAL A 97 12.29 -0.99 3.09
CA VAL A 97 11.32 -1.39 4.12
C VAL A 97 12.02 -2.16 5.25
N PHE A 98 13.12 -2.85 4.94
CA PHE A 98 13.96 -3.51 5.96
C PHE A 98 14.62 -2.54 6.94
N PHE A 99 14.79 -1.26 6.58
CA PHE A 99 15.30 -0.24 7.50
C PHE A 99 14.18 0.50 8.26
N MET A 100 12.92 0.29 7.85
CA MET A 100 11.76 1.01 8.38
C MET A 100 11.06 0.27 9.53
N PHE A 101 11.22 -1.05 9.58
CA PHE A 101 10.66 -1.89 10.63
C PHE A 101 11.79 -2.63 11.35
N GLU A 102 11.91 -2.47 12.67
CA GLU A 102 12.96 -3.10 13.50
C GLU A 102 12.96 -4.65 13.37
N ASN A 103 11.84 -5.22 12.92
CA ASN A 103 11.60 -6.66 12.74
C ASN A 103 12.29 -7.28 11.51
N ALA A 104 12.93 -6.49 10.66
CA ALA A 104 13.42 -6.87 9.34
C ALA A 104 14.63 -7.84 9.26
N ASN A 105 15.47 -7.94 10.29
CA ASN A 105 16.83 -8.50 10.17
C ASN A 105 17.03 -9.96 10.66
N ALA A 106 16.09 -10.89 10.50
CA ALA A 106 16.41 -12.32 10.72
C ALA A 106 16.43 -13.15 9.44
N PRO A 107 17.36 -14.11 9.33
CA PRO A 107 17.34 -15.12 8.28
C PRO A 107 16.05 -15.95 8.37
N MET A 108 15.47 -16.26 7.21
CA MET A 108 14.40 -17.25 7.08
C MET A 108 14.93 -18.62 7.54
N PRO A 109 14.28 -19.32 8.47
CA PRO A 109 14.59 -20.73 8.69
C PRO A 109 14.22 -21.51 7.42
N CYS A 110 15.17 -22.26 6.86
CA CYS A 110 14.87 -23.26 5.84
C CYS A 110 14.07 -24.39 6.52
N VAL A 111 12.75 -24.35 6.36
CA VAL A 111 11.87 -25.44 6.77
C VAL A 111 11.52 -26.23 5.51
N ILE A 112 11.76 -27.55 5.55
CA ILE A 112 11.27 -28.48 4.52
C ILE A 112 9.77 -28.62 4.78
N LYS A 113 8.95 -28.19 3.82
CA LYS A 113 7.49 -28.19 3.94
C LYS A 113 6.91 -29.52 3.44
N THR A 114 5.75 -29.88 3.96
CA THR A 114 4.96 -31.00 3.45
C THR A 114 4.11 -30.55 2.25
N GLU A 115 3.61 -31.50 1.45
CA GLU A 115 2.77 -31.20 0.27
C GLU A 115 1.49 -30.39 0.65
N GLU A 116 0.86 -30.70 1.79
CA GLU A 116 -0.29 -29.96 2.32
C GLU A 116 0.09 -28.51 2.73
N GLU A 117 1.28 -28.32 3.32
CA GLU A 117 1.79 -26.99 3.67
C GLU A 117 2.16 -26.17 2.43
N GLU A 118 2.53 -26.82 1.32
CA GLU A 118 2.82 -26.16 0.04
C GLU A 118 1.54 -25.68 -0.65
N GLU A 119 0.45 -26.46 -0.62
CA GLU A 119 -0.86 -26.05 -1.15
C GLU A 119 -1.46 -24.87 -0.37
N ASP A 120 -1.44 -24.94 0.97
CA ASP A 120 -1.89 -23.85 1.86
C ASP A 120 -1.04 -22.57 1.66
N GLU A 121 0.26 -22.73 1.42
CA GLU A 121 1.16 -21.62 1.11
C GLU A 121 0.88 -21.01 -0.27
N GLU A 122 0.53 -21.83 -1.27
CA GLU A 122 0.15 -21.34 -2.60
C GLU A 122 -1.14 -20.53 -2.54
N GLU A 123 -2.18 -21.01 -1.83
CA GLU A 123 -3.43 -20.26 -1.63
C GLU A 123 -3.21 -18.94 -0.87
N THR A 124 -2.45 -18.98 0.24
CA THR A 124 -2.11 -17.75 0.97
C THR A 124 -1.22 -16.79 0.19
N THR A 125 -0.44 -17.28 -0.78
CA THR A 125 0.31 -16.46 -1.73
C THR A 125 -0.62 -15.78 -2.72
N VAL A 126 -1.65 -16.48 -3.25
CA VAL A 126 -2.66 -15.89 -4.15
C VAL A 126 -3.36 -14.71 -3.47
N MET A 127 -3.87 -14.92 -2.26
CA MET A 127 -4.52 -13.86 -1.47
C MET A 127 -3.56 -12.69 -1.19
N GLY A 128 -2.28 -12.99 -0.97
CA GLY A 128 -1.23 -11.98 -0.79
C GLY A 128 -1.04 -11.11 -2.03
N VAL A 129 -0.94 -11.72 -3.20
CA VAL A 129 -0.78 -11.01 -4.47
C VAL A 129 -2.02 -10.18 -4.81
N GLU A 130 -3.22 -10.64 -4.50
CA GLU A 130 -4.46 -9.85 -4.64
C GLU A 130 -4.46 -8.59 -3.76
N ARG A 131 -3.88 -8.68 -2.56
CA ARG A 131 -3.68 -7.49 -1.71
C ARG A 131 -2.64 -6.53 -2.29
N VAL A 132 -1.58 -7.03 -2.91
CA VAL A 132 -0.63 -6.18 -3.66
C VAL A 132 -1.36 -5.47 -4.81
N GLN A 133 -2.14 -6.20 -5.61
CA GLN A 133 -2.94 -5.64 -6.70
C GLN A 133 -3.91 -4.54 -6.21
N THR A 134 -4.57 -4.77 -5.07
CA THR A 134 -5.44 -3.77 -4.43
C THR A 134 -4.64 -2.53 -4.00
N THR A 135 -3.45 -2.73 -3.45
CA THR A 135 -2.55 -1.65 -3.04
C THR A 135 -2.12 -0.80 -4.23
N LEU A 136 -1.77 -1.43 -5.36
CA LEU A 136 -1.47 -0.72 -6.60
C LEU A 136 -2.66 0.12 -7.08
N LYS A 137 -3.88 -0.43 -7.06
CA LYS A 137 -5.09 0.35 -7.39
C LYS A 137 -5.28 1.56 -6.47
N GLN A 138 -4.90 1.46 -5.20
CA GLN A 138 -5.00 2.61 -4.29
C GLN A 138 -4.07 3.78 -4.64
N PHE A 139 -2.95 3.55 -5.35
CA PHE A 139 -2.15 4.67 -5.88
C PHE A 139 -2.96 5.51 -6.87
N VAL A 140 -3.87 4.89 -7.65
CA VAL A 140 -4.76 5.60 -8.55
C VAL A 140 -5.65 6.54 -7.74
N ARG A 141 -6.39 5.99 -6.78
CA ARG A 141 -7.32 6.76 -5.93
C ARG A 141 -6.60 7.87 -5.19
N ASP A 142 -5.50 7.57 -4.49
CA ASP A 142 -4.92 8.48 -3.52
C ASP A 142 -3.86 9.42 -4.11
N TRP A 143 -3.16 9.06 -5.19
CA TRP A 143 -1.96 9.80 -5.62
C TRP A 143 -1.82 10.00 -7.12
N SER A 144 -2.84 9.69 -7.91
CA SER A 144 -2.87 9.97 -9.36
C SER A 144 -3.85 11.09 -9.71
N LYS A 145 -3.75 11.60 -10.93
CA LYS A 145 -4.73 12.57 -11.46
C LYS A 145 -6.06 11.90 -11.76
N GLU A 146 -6.03 10.65 -12.20
CA GLU A 146 -7.19 9.83 -12.55
C GLU A 146 -8.13 9.63 -11.36
N GLY A 147 -7.57 9.51 -10.15
CA GLY A 147 -8.35 9.42 -8.91
C GLY A 147 -8.95 10.74 -8.41
N ALA A 148 -8.68 11.88 -9.04
CA ALA A 148 -9.09 13.19 -8.50
C ALA A 148 -10.61 13.34 -8.37
N SER A 149 -11.38 12.83 -9.33
CA SER A 149 -12.85 12.89 -9.28
C SER A 149 -13.41 12.10 -8.09
N GLU A 150 -12.87 10.91 -7.84
CA GLU A 150 -13.23 10.05 -6.72
C GLU A 150 -12.83 10.69 -5.37
N ARG A 151 -11.64 11.28 -5.29
CA ARG A 151 -11.21 12.04 -4.11
C ARG A 151 -12.10 13.23 -3.86
N ASN A 152 -12.51 13.98 -4.89
CA ASN A 152 -13.41 15.10 -4.71
C ASN A 152 -14.78 14.65 -4.18
N ALA A 153 -15.29 13.50 -4.63
CA ALA A 153 -16.54 12.96 -4.12
C ALA A 153 -16.44 12.45 -2.68
N CYS A 154 -15.30 11.86 -2.27
CA CYS A 154 -15.15 11.25 -0.95
C CYS A 154 -14.49 12.17 0.10
N TYR A 155 -13.40 12.84 -0.25
CA TYR A 155 -12.55 13.58 0.68
C TYR A 155 -13.00 15.02 0.86
N GLN A 156 -13.46 15.68 -0.22
CA GLN A 156 -13.84 17.09 -0.14
C GLN A 156 -14.97 17.34 0.89
N PRO A 157 -16.06 16.53 0.95
CA PRO A 157 -17.10 16.74 1.96
C PRO A 157 -16.58 16.63 3.41
N ILE A 158 -15.63 15.72 3.66
CA ILE A 158 -15.01 15.56 4.98
C ILE A 158 -14.15 16.79 5.31
N ILE A 159 -13.34 17.24 4.36
CA ILE A 159 -12.48 18.41 4.50
C ILE A 159 -13.32 19.67 4.73
N ASP A 160 -14.42 19.84 4.00
CA ASP A 160 -15.33 20.98 4.14
C ASP A 160 -15.96 21.02 5.52
N GLU A 161 -16.39 19.88 6.06
CA GLU A 161 -16.91 19.81 7.44
C GLU A 161 -15.83 20.09 8.48
N VAL A 162 -14.57 19.64 8.27
CA VAL A 162 -13.45 20.02 9.15
C VAL A 162 -13.26 21.54 9.15
N ILE A 163 -13.20 22.19 7.99
CA ILE A 163 -13.00 23.63 7.87
C ILE A 163 -14.18 24.40 8.49
N LYS A 164 -15.40 23.92 8.26
CA LYS A 164 -16.62 24.54 8.80
C LYS A 164 -16.70 24.48 10.33
N ASN A 165 -16.28 23.36 10.93
CA ASN A 165 -16.31 23.19 12.40
C ASN A 165 -15.09 23.80 13.09
N PHE A 166 -13.96 23.87 12.38
CA PHE A 166 -12.69 24.42 12.87
C PHE A 166 -12.15 25.50 11.92
N PRO A 167 -12.87 26.62 11.74
CA PRO A 167 -12.48 27.67 10.81
C PRO A 167 -11.21 28.39 11.31
N PRO A 168 -10.22 28.67 10.44
CA PRO A 168 -8.98 29.35 10.80
C PRO A 168 -9.19 30.73 11.44
N GLU A 169 -10.34 31.37 11.21
CA GLU A 169 -10.72 32.65 11.79
C GLU A 169 -10.98 32.55 13.30
N HIS A 170 -11.45 31.39 13.78
CA HIS A 170 -11.88 31.21 15.18
C HIS A 170 -11.03 30.21 15.96
N CYS A 171 -10.22 29.40 15.29
CA CYS A 171 -9.32 28.45 15.91
C CYS A 171 -7.98 28.42 15.18
N LYS A 172 -6.91 28.08 15.91
CA LYS A 172 -5.62 27.85 15.30
C LYS A 172 -5.57 26.41 14.75
N PRO A 173 -5.42 26.21 13.43
CA PRO A 173 -5.47 24.88 12.84
C PRO A 173 -4.46 23.89 13.44
N ASP A 174 -3.25 24.34 13.79
CA ASP A 174 -2.18 23.51 14.34
C ASP A 174 -2.49 22.97 15.75
N GLU A 175 -3.38 23.61 16.50
CA GLU A 175 -3.86 23.15 17.81
C GLU A 175 -5.01 22.13 17.69
N VAL A 176 -5.68 22.06 16.53
CA VAL A 176 -6.76 21.10 16.26
C VAL A 176 -6.16 19.76 15.81
N LYS A 177 -6.37 18.73 16.64
CA LYS A 177 -5.85 17.38 16.41
C LYS A 177 -6.91 16.49 15.76
N ILE A 178 -6.62 16.01 14.57
CA ILE A 178 -7.52 15.19 13.76
C ILE A 178 -6.89 13.80 13.58
N LEU A 179 -7.69 12.76 13.79
CA LEU A 179 -7.30 11.38 13.57
C LEU A 179 -8.09 10.82 12.39
N VAL A 180 -7.39 10.17 11.45
CA VAL A 180 -7.97 9.48 10.29
C VAL A 180 -7.69 7.98 10.43
N PRO A 181 -8.63 7.20 10.99
CA PRO A 181 -8.53 5.73 11.06
C PRO A 181 -8.64 5.11 9.67
N GLY A 182 -7.94 4.00 9.42
CA GLY A 182 -7.98 3.32 8.12
C GLY A 182 -7.55 4.24 6.98
N SER A 183 -6.44 4.95 7.18
CA SER A 183 -5.99 6.04 6.31
C SER A 183 -5.45 5.60 4.95
N GLY A 184 -5.31 4.29 4.69
CA GLY A 184 -4.89 3.79 3.38
C GLY A 184 -3.50 4.31 2.99
N LEU A 185 -3.40 4.98 1.84
CA LEU A 185 -2.12 5.59 1.42
C LEU A 185 -1.88 6.99 2.01
N GLY A 186 -2.77 7.44 2.90
CA GLY A 186 -2.60 8.66 3.69
C GLY A 186 -3.01 9.95 2.99
N ARG A 187 -3.66 9.90 1.82
CA ARG A 187 -4.01 11.11 1.05
C ARG A 187 -4.96 12.04 1.81
N LEU A 188 -6.02 11.51 2.43
CA LEU A 188 -6.95 12.35 3.21
C LEU A 188 -6.25 13.01 4.40
N ALA A 189 -5.46 12.25 5.16
CA ALA A 189 -4.70 12.78 6.28
C ALA A 189 -3.71 13.87 5.83
N PHE A 190 -3.06 13.66 4.69
CA PHE A 190 -2.20 14.65 4.04
C PHE A 190 -2.97 15.91 3.63
N GLU A 191 -4.14 15.79 3.00
CA GLU A 191 -4.95 16.94 2.57
C GLU A 191 -5.38 17.78 3.77
N ILE A 192 -5.78 17.14 4.87
CA ILE A 192 -6.11 17.82 6.13
C ILE A 192 -4.86 18.52 6.70
N ALA A 193 -3.73 17.83 6.78
CA ALA A 193 -2.48 18.43 7.29
C ALA A 193 -1.97 19.60 6.43
N SER A 194 -2.10 19.52 5.11
CA SER A 194 -1.68 20.57 4.17
C SER A 194 -2.44 21.89 4.36
N ARG A 195 -3.62 21.83 5.00
CA ARG A 195 -4.43 23.00 5.37
C ARG A 195 -4.05 23.59 6.74
N GLY A 196 -3.00 23.06 7.37
CA GLY A 196 -2.44 23.53 8.64
C GLY A 196 -2.93 22.78 9.87
N TYR A 197 -3.83 21.81 9.72
CA TYR A 197 -4.30 21.01 10.85
C TYR A 197 -3.23 20.01 11.32
N SER A 198 -3.26 19.66 12.61
CA SER A 198 -2.45 18.55 13.13
C SER A 198 -3.18 17.24 12.86
N CYS A 199 -2.70 16.44 11.91
CA CYS A 199 -3.38 15.24 11.45
C CYS A 199 -2.52 13.99 11.68
N GLN A 200 -3.13 12.98 12.29
CA GLN A 200 -2.57 11.65 12.41
C GLN A 200 -3.40 10.68 11.56
N GLY A 201 -2.78 10.02 10.59
CA GLY A 201 -3.35 8.83 9.98
C GLY A 201 -3.07 7.60 10.83
N ASN A 202 -3.99 6.65 10.86
CA ASN A 202 -3.77 5.33 11.42
C ASN A 202 -4.06 4.27 10.35
N GLU A 203 -3.22 3.25 10.27
CA GLU A 203 -3.40 2.13 9.34
C GLU A 203 -2.85 0.85 9.96
N PHE A 204 -3.53 -0.27 9.71
CA PHE A 204 -3.16 -1.59 10.22
C PHE A 204 -2.48 -2.45 9.14
N SER A 205 -2.91 -2.32 7.88
CA SER A 205 -2.39 -3.13 6.78
C SER A 205 -0.94 -2.78 6.46
N LEU A 206 -0.03 -3.75 6.60
CA LEU A 206 1.36 -3.59 6.18
C LEU A 206 1.50 -3.24 4.70
N PHE A 207 0.60 -3.72 3.84
CA PHE A 207 0.61 -3.36 2.41
C PHE A 207 0.43 -1.84 2.21
N MET A 208 -0.55 -1.26 2.92
CA MET A 208 -0.84 0.18 2.87
C MET A 208 0.24 0.99 3.58
N LEU A 209 0.78 0.51 4.71
CA LEU A 209 1.87 1.17 5.44
C LEU A 209 3.15 1.26 4.60
N ILE A 210 3.52 0.17 3.91
CA ILE A 210 4.67 0.14 3.00
C ILE A 210 4.49 1.14 1.86
N ALA A 211 3.33 1.09 1.19
CA ALA A 211 3.03 1.95 0.05
C ALA A 211 2.87 3.44 0.44
N SER A 212 2.16 3.74 1.54
CA SER A 212 1.99 5.10 2.07
C SER A 212 3.34 5.72 2.42
N ASN A 213 4.21 4.97 3.08
CA ASN A 213 5.53 5.45 3.44
C ASN A 213 6.37 5.76 2.18
N PHE A 214 6.29 4.94 1.14
CA PHE A 214 6.96 5.20 -0.14
C PHE A 214 6.51 6.54 -0.74
N VAL A 215 5.19 6.77 -0.85
CA VAL A 215 4.69 8.02 -1.43
C VAL A 215 5.02 9.23 -0.56
N LEU A 216 4.76 9.14 0.75
CA LEU A 216 4.88 10.28 1.66
C LEU A 216 6.34 10.67 1.94
N ASN A 217 7.29 9.73 1.89
CA ASN A 217 8.67 9.98 2.30
C ASN A 217 9.71 9.83 1.18
N LYS A 218 9.39 9.20 0.05
CA LYS A 218 10.36 8.94 -1.03
C LYS A 218 10.04 9.66 -2.33
N CYS A 219 8.78 9.98 -2.59
CA CYS A 219 8.40 10.72 -3.80
C CYS A 219 8.60 12.23 -3.57
N ASN A 220 9.53 12.84 -4.31
CA ASN A 220 9.90 14.26 -4.19
C ASN A 220 9.63 15.08 -5.46
N GLU A 221 9.19 14.43 -6.55
CA GLU A 221 8.83 15.05 -7.81
C GLU A 221 7.42 14.62 -8.23
N LYS A 222 6.71 15.50 -8.94
CA LYS A 222 5.39 15.16 -9.50
C LYS A 222 5.55 14.15 -10.62
N GLU A 223 4.65 13.17 -10.68
CA GLU A 223 4.57 12.20 -11.78
C GLU A 223 5.89 11.45 -12.02
N MET A 224 6.71 11.30 -10.97
CA MET A 224 8.02 10.66 -11.02
C MET A 224 7.95 9.16 -11.33
N TYR A 225 6.88 8.51 -10.89
CA TYR A 225 6.65 7.10 -11.06
C TYR A 225 5.39 6.84 -11.90
N SER A 226 5.38 5.68 -12.55
CA SER A 226 4.26 5.24 -13.36
C SER A 226 3.92 3.77 -13.08
N LEU A 227 2.65 3.42 -13.26
CA LEU A 227 2.07 2.14 -12.86
C LEU A 227 0.97 1.75 -13.86
N TYR A 228 0.83 0.46 -14.14
CA TYR A 228 -0.32 -0.13 -14.85
C TYR A 228 -1.26 -0.83 -13.85
N PRO A 229 -2.25 -0.14 -13.27
CA PRO A 229 -3.04 -0.65 -12.14
C PRO A 229 -4.08 -1.71 -12.53
N TRP A 230 -4.31 -1.93 -13.83
CA TRP A 230 -5.37 -2.80 -14.34
C TRP A 230 -4.87 -4.12 -14.93
N VAL A 231 -3.56 -4.40 -14.87
CA VAL A 231 -2.91 -5.56 -15.51
C VAL A 231 -3.55 -6.90 -15.12
N HIS A 232 -4.04 -7.03 -13.89
CA HIS A 232 -4.68 -8.27 -13.40
C HIS A 232 -6.16 -8.41 -13.81
N GLN A 233 -6.80 -7.32 -14.25
CA GLN A 233 -8.21 -7.31 -14.61
C GLN A 233 -8.37 -7.81 -16.04
N VAL A 234 -8.76 -9.08 -16.17
CA VAL A 234 -8.97 -9.75 -17.47
C VAL A 234 -10.42 -9.68 -17.95
N GLU A 235 -11.34 -9.24 -17.09
CA GLU A 235 -12.77 -9.15 -17.35
C GLU A 235 -13.20 -7.70 -17.59
N ASN A 236 -14.30 -7.53 -18.32
CA ASN A 236 -14.92 -6.22 -18.61
C ASN A 236 -13.99 -5.22 -19.33
N ASN A 237 -13.03 -5.74 -20.10
CA ASN A 237 -12.20 -4.94 -21.00
C ASN A 237 -12.85 -4.88 -22.38
N LEU A 238 -13.26 -3.68 -22.81
CA LEU A 238 -13.75 -3.47 -24.18
C LEU A 238 -12.62 -3.60 -25.22
N THR A 239 -11.41 -3.18 -24.83
CA THR A 239 -10.21 -3.30 -25.64
C THR A 239 -9.04 -3.76 -24.76
N PRO A 240 -8.02 -4.45 -25.31
CA PRO A 240 -6.83 -4.82 -24.55
C PRO A 240 -6.11 -3.61 -23.93
N GLN A 241 -6.24 -2.43 -24.54
CA GLN A 241 -5.63 -1.19 -24.06
C GLN A 241 -6.17 -0.75 -22.70
N HIS A 242 -7.39 -1.16 -22.31
CA HIS A 242 -7.93 -0.85 -20.98
C HIS A 242 -7.11 -1.52 -19.87
N GLN A 243 -6.63 -2.75 -20.09
CA GLN A 243 -5.79 -3.48 -19.15
C GLN A 243 -4.38 -2.85 -19.02
N MET A 244 -3.94 -2.15 -20.07
CA MET A 244 -2.61 -1.55 -20.20
C MET A 244 -2.61 -0.03 -20.02
N GLN A 245 -3.63 0.55 -19.39
CA GLN A 245 -3.61 1.98 -19.11
C GLN A 245 -2.53 2.31 -18.07
N LEU A 246 -1.66 3.24 -18.42
CA LEU A 246 -0.61 3.76 -17.54
C LEU A 246 -1.13 4.98 -16.77
N ILE A 247 -0.83 5.04 -15.48
CA ILE A 247 -1.05 6.22 -14.64
C ILE A 247 0.28 6.72 -14.11
N PHE A 248 0.32 8.00 -13.72
CA PHE A 248 1.49 8.63 -13.10
C PHE A 248 1.18 9.08 -11.67
N PHE A 249 2.18 9.00 -10.79
CA PHE A 249 2.07 9.44 -9.41
C PHE A 249 3.45 9.88 -8.84
N PRO A 250 3.46 10.70 -7.78
CA PRO A 250 2.30 11.38 -7.18
C PRO A 250 1.87 12.61 -8.00
N ASP A 251 0.58 12.93 -7.99
CA ASP A 251 0.00 14.13 -8.65
C ASP A 251 0.38 15.44 -7.93
N VAL A 252 0.79 15.34 -6.68
CA VAL A 252 1.28 16.42 -5.82
C VAL A 252 2.55 15.99 -5.09
N ILE A 253 3.39 16.94 -4.65
CA ILE A 253 4.61 16.63 -3.89
C ILE A 253 4.28 16.78 -2.40
N PRO A 254 4.19 15.69 -1.60
CA PRO A 254 3.75 15.79 -0.22
C PRO A 254 4.62 16.72 0.64
N SER A 255 5.94 16.61 0.49
CA SER A 255 6.91 17.42 1.24
C SER A 255 6.87 18.91 0.91
N ALA A 256 6.44 19.29 -0.30
CA ALA A 256 6.35 20.68 -0.72
C ALA A 256 5.09 21.37 -0.20
N LEU A 257 4.03 20.61 0.08
CA LEU A 257 2.72 21.11 0.50
C LEU A 257 2.51 21.04 2.02
N LEU A 258 3.32 20.26 2.73
CA LEU A 258 3.37 20.27 4.19
C LEU A 258 4.27 21.42 4.63
N ASN A 259 3.68 22.44 5.27
CA ASN A 259 4.43 23.51 5.91
C ASN A 259 5.25 22.95 7.12
N PRO A 260 6.59 23.03 7.11
CA PRO A 260 7.43 22.48 8.18
C PRO A 260 7.18 23.08 9.56
N THR A 261 6.59 24.28 9.62
CA THR A 261 6.43 25.04 10.87
C THR A 261 5.03 24.89 11.49
N SER A 262 4.03 24.49 10.71
CA SER A 262 2.63 24.44 11.16
C SER A 262 1.89 23.15 10.82
N SER A 263 2.29 22.41 9.80
CA SER A 263 1.63 21.15 9.44
C SER A 263 2.31 19.98 10.15
N ASN A 264 1.51 19.21 10.90
CA ASN A 264 1.98 18.02 11.59
C ASN A 264 1.24 16.82 11.03
N LEU A 265 1.84 16.14 10.03
CA LEU A 265 1.35 14.88 9.52
C LEU A 265 2.13 13.73 10.17
N THR A 266 1.42 12.81 10.79
CA THR A 266 2.00 11.56 11.32
C THR A 266 1.18 10.35 10.87
N MET A 267 1.82 9.19 10.82
CA MET A 267 1.17 7.90 10.50
C MET A 267 1.48 6.91 11.63
N ALA A 268 0.44 6.34 12.22
CA ALA A 268 0.54 5.31 13.26
C ALA A 268 0.16 3.94 12.69
N ALA A 269 1.05 2.96 12.86
CA ALA A 269 0.83 1.58 12.49
C ALA A 269 0.17 0.81 13.64
N GLY A 270 -0.89 0.06 13.35
CA GLY A 270 -1.58 -0.82 14.31
C GLY A 270 -3.09 -0.70 14.28
N ASP A 271 -3.77 -1.57 15.04
CA ASP A 271 -5.22 -1.52 15.19
C ASP A 271 -5.65 -0.18 15.81
N PHE A 272 -6.62 0.47 15.19
CA PHE A 272 -7.19 1.74 15.65
C PHE A 272 -7.59 1.70 17.13
N LEU A 273 -8.29 0.63 17.56
CA LEU A 273 -8.80 0.54 18.92
C LEU A 273 -7.65 0.42 19.95
N GLU A 274 -6.57 -0.27 19.59
CA GLU A 274 -5.40 -0.43 20.45
C GLU A 274 -4.53 0.83 20.49
N VAL A 275 -4.39 1.52 19.36
CA VAL A 275 -3.57 2.74 19.24
C VAL A 275 -4.20 3.93 19.96
N VAL A 276 -5.54 4.03 19.99
CA VAL A 276 -6.26 5.19 20.56
C VAL A 276 -6.60 5.01 22.04
N SER A 277 -6.64 3.77 22.55
CA SER A 277 -6.90 3.49 23.97
C SER A 277 -5.66 3.56 24.86
N GLY A 278 -4.49 3.84 24.29
CA GLY A 278 -3.19 3.92 24.97
C GLY A 278 -2.75 5.32 25.40
#